data_AF-A0A497HYY9-F1
#
_entry.id   AF-A0A497HYY9-F1
#
_cell.length_a   1.000
_cell.length_b   1.000
_cell.length_c   1.000
_cell.angle_alpha   90.00
_cell.angle_beta   90.00
_cell.angle_gamma   90.00
#
_symmetry.space_group_name_H-M   'P 1'
#
loop_
_entity.id
_entity.type
_entity.pdbx_description
1 polymer ?
#
loop_
_entity_poly.entity_id
_entity_poly.type
_entity_poly.pdbx_seq_one_letter_code
_entity_poly.pdbx_strand_id
1 'polypeptide(L)'
;MNYEYSDGKYYLYNEVGNIVWSGSEVAVCLSYHPELEPIRATLLKHGDPNLVEKWYYTYLSKLQDAYRILRRPEYLKEMKQLVMVRGRIPVEELNKCISNLGYVARFVEKMILCDFVEKEK
;
A
#
# COMPACT_ATOMS: atom_id res chain seq x y z
N MET A 1 -10.45 1.86 -11.60
CA MET A 1 -9.36 2.86 -11.54
C MET A 1 -8.11 2.28 -12.16
N ASN A 2 -7.30 3.07 -12.87
CA ASN A 2 -6.06 2.62 -13.51
C ASN A 2 -5.04 3.77 -13.53
N TYR A 3 -3.77 3.46 -13.32
CA TYR A 3 -2.67 4.41 -13.48
C TYR A 3 -2.10 4.37 -14.90
N GLU A 4 -1.69 5.54 -15.38
CA GLU A 4 -0.83 5.71 -16.55
C GLU A 4 0.43 6.48 -16.12
N TYR A 5 1.55 6.25 -16.79
CA TYR A 5 2.78 7.01 -16.56
C TYR A 5 3.13 7.81 -17.82
N SER A 6 3.02 9.13 -17.76
CA SER A 6 3.33 10.05 -18.84
C SER A 6 4.06 11.28 -18.30
N ASP A 7 4.97 11.86 -19.07
CA ASP A 7 5.67 13.10 -18.71
C ASP A 7 6.34 13.06 -17.31
N GLY A 8 6.85 11.89 -16.92
CA GLY A 8 7.49 11.68 -15.62
C GLY A 8 6.52 11.65 -14.42
N LYS A 9 5.22 11.51 -14.66
CA LYS A 9 4.17 11.54 -13.64
C LYS A 9 3.19 10.38 -13.81
N TYR A 10 2.68 9.91 -12.68
CA TYR A 10 1.56 8.98 -12.59
C TYR A 10 0.25 9.73 -12.68
N TYR A 11 -0.61 9.32 -13.59
CA TYR A 11 -1.99 9.79 -13.73
C TYR A 11 -2.94 8.67 -13.30
N LEU A 12 -3.74 8.90 -12.24
CA LEU A 12 -4.77 7.95 -11.81
C LEU A 12 -6.11 8.27 -12.47
N TYR A 13 -6.57 7.42 -13.37
CA TYR A 13 -7.88 7.52 -14.00
C TYR A 13 -8.93 6.72 -13.24
N ASN A 14 -10.12 7.29 -13.08
CA ASN A 14 -11.30 6.58 -12.57
C ASN A 14 -12.23 6.12 -13.70
N GLU A 15 -13.35 5.47 -13.36
CA GLU A 15 -14.30 4.92 -14.33
C GLU A 15 -14.97 5.97 -15.24
N VAL A 16 -14.90 7.24 -14.84
CA VAL A 16 -15.45 8.39 -15.57
C VAL A 16 -14.35 9.11 -16.38
N GLY A 17 -13.12 8.57 -16.40
CA GLY A 17 -11.98 9.16 -17.10
C GLY A 17 -11.34 10.36 -16.40
N ASN A 18 -11.72 10.66 -15.16
CA ASN A 18 -11.14 11.77 -14.41
C ASN A 18 -9.78 11.39 -13.81
N ILE A 19 -8.86 12.36 -13.81
CA ILE A 19 -7.54 12.25 -13.18
C ILE A 19 -7.65 12.63 -11.70
N VAL A 20 -7.29 11.70 -10.82
CA VAL A 20 -7.41 11.84 -9.35
C VAL A 20 -6.05 12.09 -8.67
N TRP A 21 -4.95 11.67 -9.30
CA TRP A 21 -3.57 11.94 -8.85
C TRP A 21 -2.68 12.17 -10.06
N SER A 22 -1.84 13.21 -10.00
CA SER A 22 -0.79 13.52 -10.97
C SER A 22 0.49 13.85 -10.21
N GLY A 23 1.43 12.90 -10.09
CA GLY A 23 2.69 13.14 -9.39
C GLY A 23 3.80 12.18 -9.79
N SER A 24 5.04 12.50 -9.46
CA SER A 24 6.22 11.70 -9.85
C SER A 24 6.43 10.42 -9.03
N GLU A 25 5.67 10.27 -7.94
CA GLU A 25 5.70 9.12 -7.04
C GLU A 25 4.28 8.70 -6.68
N VAL A 26 4.16 7.47 -6.19
CA VAL A 26 2.94 6.91 -5.63
C VAL A 26 3.26 6.24 -4.30
N ALA A 27 2.29 6.20 -3.41
CA ALA A 27 2.35 5.34 -2.24
C ALA A 27 1.26 4.27 -2.29
N VAL A 28 1.57 3.14 -1.67
CA VAL A 28 0.67 2.01 -1.45
C VAL A 28 0.75 1.60 0.00
N CYS A 29 -0.41 1.38 0.61
CA CYS A 29 -0.55 0.81 1.94
C CYS A 29 -1.31 -0.50 1.84
N LEU A 30 -0.81 -1.52 2.52
CA LEU A 30 -1.30 -2.89 2.44
C LEU A 30 -1.22 -3.59 3.80
N SER A 31 -2.08 -4.60 3.99
CA SER A 31 -1.88 -5.61 5.04
C SER A 31 -1.10 -6.77 4.46
N TYR A 32 -0.06 -7.22 5.15
CA TYR A 32 0.80 -8.33 4.74
C TYR A 32 0.79 -9.44 5.79
N HIS A 33 0.42 -10.64 5.37
CA HIS A 33 0.27 -11.83 6.21
C HIS A 33 1.22 -12.94 5.73
N PRO A 34 2.53 -12.80 6.00
CA PRO A 34 3.53 -13.79 5.60
C PRO A 34 3.38 -15.13 6.32
N GLU A 35 2.65 -15.17 7.43
CA GLU A 35 2.44 -16.39 8.21
C GLU A 35 1.36 -17.32 7.64
N LEU A 36 0.62 -16.89 6.61
CA LEU A 36 -0.42 -17.68 5.98
C LEU A 36 0.14 -18.47 4.79
N GLU A 37 -0.43 -19.65 4.53
CA GLU A 37 -0.11 -20.46 3.35
C GLU A 37 -1.38 -20.69 2.50
N PRO A 38 -1.47 -20.16 1.27
CA PRO A 38 -0.49 -19.26 0.62
C PRO A 38 -0.43 -17.89 1.31
N ILE A 39 0.72 -17.20 1.18
CA ILE A 39 0.94 -15.84 1.69
C ILE A 39 -0.18 -14.92 1.18
N ARG A 40 -0.70 -14.08 2.07
CA ARG A 40 -1.77 -13.13 1.72
C ARG A 40 -1.30 -11.70 1.92
N ALA A 41 -1.75 -10.83 1.02
CA ALA A 41 -1.70 -9.40 1.24
C ALA A 41 -2.98 -8.76 0.68
N THR A 42 -3.33 -7.59 1.20
CA THR A 42 -4.48 -6.83 0.72
C THR A 42 -4.10 -5.37 0.57
N LEU A 43 -4.35 -4.81 -0.61
CA LEU A 43 -4.17 -3.38 -0.85
C LEU A 43 -5.28 -2.62 -0.12
N LEU A 44 -4.89 -1.76 0.82
CA LEU A 44 -5.82 -0.97 1.63
C LEU A 44 -5.98 0.45 1.08
N LYS A 45 -4.87 1.05 0.62
CA LYS A 45 -4.84 2.41 0.09
C LYS A 45 -3.73 2.58 -0.93
N HIS A 46 -3.94 3.47 -1.91
CA HIS A 46 -2.91 3.91 -2.84
C HIS A 46 -3.20 5.35 -3.30
N GLY A 47 -2.20 6.05 -3.84
CA GLY A 47 -2.39 7.42 -4.32
C GLY A 47 -1.21 8.35 -4.09
N ASP A 48 -1.54 9.63 -3.91
CA ASP A 48 -0.64 10.67 -3.43
C ASP A 48 0.09 10.20 -2.15
N PRO A 49 1.42 10.19 -2.13
CA PRO A 49 2.21 9.79 -0.96
C PRO A 49 1.79 10.48 0.34
N ASN A 50 1.55 11.79 0.33
CA ASN A 50 1.21 12.55 1.54
C ASN A 50 -0.18 12.16 2.08
N LEU A 51 -1.13 11.91 1.17
CA LEU A 51 -2.49 11.52 1.56
C LEU A 51 -2.53 10.07 2.08
N VAL A 52 -1.77 9.17 1.45
CA VAL A 52 -1.66 7.77 1.89
C VAL A 52 -0.93 7.69 3.23
N GLU A 53 0.15 8.46 3.42
CA GLU A 53 0.89 8.53 4.68
C GLU A 53 0.03 9.06 5.82
N LYS A 54 -0.70 10.17 5.59
CA LYS A 54 -1.66 10.69 6.56
C LYS A 54 -2.71 9.65 6.92
N TRP A 55 -3.22 8.92 5.92
CA TRP A 55 -4.18 7.83 6.14
C TRP A 55 -3.55 6.70 6.96
N TYR A 56 -2.31 6.29 6.64
CA TYR A 56 -1.56 5.23 7.34
C TYR A 56 -1.43 5.54 8.83
N TYR A 57 -0.92 6.73 9.19
CA TYR A 57 -0.76 7.10 10.60
C TYR A 57 -2.10 7.26 11.33
N THR A 58 -3.14 7.75 10.63
CA THR A 58 -4.49 7.82 11.19
C THR A 58 -5.03 6.42 11.48
N TYR A 59 -4.82 5.47 10.57
CA TYR A 59 -5.25 4.08 10.76
C TYR A 59 -4.47 3.39 11.88
N LEU A 60 -3.15 3.58 11.91
CA LEU A 60 -2.28 3.06 12.95
C LEU A 60 -2.69 3.57 14.34
N SER A 61 -2.98 4.87 14.48
CA SER A 61 -3.47 5.45 15.74
C SER A 61 -4.80 4.83 16.18
N LYS A 62 -5.72 4.55 15.26
CA LYS A 62 -6.99 3.86 15.59
C LYS A 62 -6.75 2.45 16.10
N LEU A 63 -5.82 1.70 15.52
CA LEU A 63 -5.47 0.36 15.98
C LEU A 63 -4.80 0.40 17.36
N GLN A 64 -3.93 1.38 17.61
CA GLN A 64 -3.30 1.60 18.91
C GLN A 64 -4.34 1.92 20.00
N ASP A 65 -5.29 2.81 19.69
CA ASP A 65 -6.38 3.15 20.61
C ASP A 65 -7.30 1.96 20.88
N ALA A 66 -7.67 1.21 19.84
CA ALA A 66 -8.46 0.00 19.99
C ALA A 66 -7.75 -1.04 20.87
N TYR A 67 -6.44 -1.25 20.66
CA TYR A 67 -5.65 -2.11 21.53
C TYR A 67 -5.60 -1.60 22.97
N ARG A 68 -5.44 -0.28 23.18
CA ARG A 68 -5.38 0.32 24.51
C ARG A 68 -6.68 0.09 25.30
N ILE A 69 -7.82 0.19 24.63
CA ILE A 69 -9.15 0.05 25.25
C ILE A 69 -9.52 -1.42 25.44
N LEU A 70 -9.34 -2.24 24.41
CA LEU A 70 -9.89 -3.61 24.38
C LEU A 70 -8.88 -4.68 24.77
N ARG A 71 -7.58 -4.36 24.79
CA ARG A 71 -6.46 -5.28 25.12
C ARG A 71 -6.42 -6.56 24.30
N ARG A 72 -6.95 -6.53 23.08
CA ARG A 72 -7.02 -7.72 22.24
C ARG A 72 -5.81 -7.86 21.31
N PRO A 73 -5.17 -9.04 21.26
CA PRO A 73 -3.92 -9.25 20.53
C PRO A 73 -4.07 -9.11 19.00
N GLU A 74 -5.26 -9.24 18.44
CA GLU A 74 -5.50 -9.04 17.01
C GLU A 74 -5.11 -7.64 16.54
N TYR A 75 -5.30 -6.60 17.35
CA TYR A 75 -4.91 -5.24 16.99
C TYR A 75 -3.39 -5.09 16.96
N LEU A 76 -2.66 -5.72 17.88
CA LEU A 76 -1.19 -5.78 17.81
C LEU A 76 -0.72 -6.51 16.55
N LYS A 77 -1.41 -7.60 16.19
CA LYS A 77 -1.10 -8.36 14.99
C LYS A 77 -1.31 -7.51 13.75
N GLU A 78 -2.45 -6.84 13.65
CA GLU A 78 -2.80 -5.99 12.50
C GLU A 78 -1.81 -4.82 12.33
N MET A 79 -1.40 -4.18 13.43
CA MET A 79 -0.38 -3.12 13.37
C MET A 79 0.96 -3.62 12.82
N LYS A 80 1.39 -4.85 13.19
CA LYS A 80 2.63 -5.44 12.66
C LYS A 80 2.52 -5.85 11.18
N GLN A 81 1.31 -6.06 10.70
CA GLN A 81 1.02 -6.47 9.33
C GLN A 81 0.82 -5.29 8.39
N LEU A 82 0.68 -4.07 8.92
CA LEU A 82 0.47 -2.87 8.13
C LEU A 82 1.79 -2.35 7.55
N VAL A 83 1.87 -2.33 6.22
CA VAL A 83 3.06 -1.87 5.48
C VAL A 83 2.66 -0.69 4.59
N MET A 84 3.51 0.34 4.55
CA MET A 84 3.41 1.44 3.59
C MET A 84 4.70 1.49 2.77
N VAL A 85 4.55 1.60 1.45
CA VAL A 85 5.66 1.80 0.52
C VAL A 85 5.37 3.04 -0.31
N ARG A 86 6.40 3.87 -0.50
CA ARG A 86 6.39 5.07 -1.33
C ARG A 86 7.52 4.99 -2.34
N GLY A 87 7.27 5.43 -3.57
CA GLY A 87 8.32 5.63 -4.56
C GLY A 87 7.81 5.56 -5.99
N ARG A 88 8.73 5.29 -6.92
CA ARG A 88 8.42 5.00 -8.32
C ARG A 88 8.13 3.51 -8.48
N ILE A 89 6.85 3.16 -8.42
CA ILE A 89 6.38 1.79 -8.61
C ILE A 89 6.02 1.59 -10.09
N PRO A 90 6.54 0.58 -10.80
CA PRO A 90 6.17 0.33 -12.20
C PRO A 90 4.65 0.31 -12.37
N VAL A 91 4.16 1.01 -13.40
CA VAL A 91 2.72 1.24 -13.57
C VAL A 91 1.96 -0.08 -13.76
N GLU A 92 2.60 -1.05 -14.40
CA GLU A 92 2.07 -2.40 -14.59
C GLU A 92 1.92 -3.14 -13.26
N GLU A 93 2.88 -3.00 -12.35
CA GLU A 93 2.84 -3.62 -11.01
C GLU A 93 1.75 -2.99 -10.15
N LEU A 94 1.64 -1.66 -10.18
CA LEU A 94 0.63 -0.91 -9.46
C LEU A 94 -0.80 -1.25 -9.93
N ASN A 95 -1.02 -1.30 -11.24
CA ASN A 95 -2.32 -1.65 -11.81
C ASN A 95 -2.72 -3.11 -11.56
N LYS A 96 -1.75 -4.04 -11.54
CA LYS A 96 -2.01 -5.42 -11.11
C LYS A 96 -2.45 -5.49 -9.64
N CYS A 97 -1.85 -4.69 -8.76
CA CYS A 97 -2.27 -4.62 -7.35
C CYS A 97 -3.71 -4.11 -7.19
N ILE A 98 -4.14 -3.17 -8.04
CA ILE A 98 -5.51 -2.62 -8.02
C ILE A 98 -6.52 -3.64 -8.57
N SER A 99 -6.17 -4.33 -9.64
CA SER A 99 -7.09 -5.20 -10.39
C SER A 99 -7.17 -6.62 -9.86
N ASN A 100 -6.15 -7.09 -9.13
CA ASN A 100 -6.06 -8.47 -8.67
C ASN A 100 -5.66 -8.55 -7.20
N LEU A 101 -6.64 -8.88 -6.34
CA LEU A 101 -6.46 -9.04 -4.90
C LEU A 101 -5.38 -10.09 -4.54
N GLY A 102 -5.23 -11.15 -5.35
CA GLY A 102 -4.22 -12.19 -5.13
C GLY A 102 -2.80 -11.78 -5.56
N TYR A 103 -2.65 -10.70 -6.33
CA TYR A 103 -1.35 -10.24 -6.81
C TYR A 103 -0.57 -9.46 -5.75
N VAL A 104 -1.27 -8.81 -4.81
CA VAL A 104 -0.65 -7.93 -3.81
C VAL A 104 0.41 -8.67 -2.98
N ALA A 105 0.19 -9.96 -2.67
CA ALA A 105 1.17 -10.77 -1.95
C ALA A 105 2.50 -10.89 -2.72
N ARG A 106 2.42 -11.22 -4.01
CA ARG A 106 3.60 -11.32 -4.90
C ARG A 106 4.30 -9.99 -5.07
N PHE A 107 3.55 -8.90 -5.13
CA PHE A 107 4.11 -7.55 -5.21
C PHE A 107 4.95 -7.22 -3.96
N VAL A 108 4.45 -7.55 -2.76
CA VAL A 108 5.19 -7.38 -1.50
C VAL A 108 6.44 -8.24 -1.46
N GLU A 109 6.33 -9.52 -1.84
CA GLU A 109 7.48 -10.42 -1.91
C GLU A 109 8.57 -9.86 -2.84
N LYS A 110 8.20 -9.37 -4.03
CA LYS A 110 9.15 -8.70 -4.94
C LYS A 110 9.82 -7.49 -4.30
N MET A 111 9.09 -6.62 -3.61
CA MET A 111 9.67 -5.44 -2.97
C MET A 111 10.64 -5.80 -1.85
N ILE A 112 10.31 -6.81 -1.03
CA ILE A 112 11.15 -7.31 0.06
C ILE A 112 12.40 -8.00 -0.50
N LEU A 113 12.28 -8.79 -1.58
CA LEU A 113 13.37 -9.52 -2.19
C LEU A 113 14.31 -8.65 -3.05
N CYS A 114 13.82 -7.51 -3.56
CA CYS A 114 14.57 -6.64 -4.46
C CYS A 114 15.20 -5.41 -3.77
N ASP A 115 15.20 -5.31 -2.43
CA ASP A 115 15.78 -4.17 -1.69
C ASP A 115 15.33 -2.79 -2.24
N PHE A 116 14.05 -2.63 -2.62
CA PHE A 116 13.51 -1.32 -3.03
C PHE A 116 13.37 -0.32 -1.87
N VAL A 117 13.61 -0.78 -0.64
CA VAL A 117 13.58 0.04 0.55
C VAL A 117 15.01 0.42 0.88
N GLU A 118 15.42 1.64 0.51
CA GLU A 118 16.50 2.29 1.24
C GLU A 118 16.09 2.26 2.72
N LYS A 119 16.72 1.38 3.49
CA LYS A 119 16.66 1.43 4.94
C LYS A 119 17.25 2.78 5.32
N GLU A 120 16.41 3.74 5.69
CA GLU A 120 16.89 4.86 6.50
C GLU A 120 17.59 4.24 7.72
N LYS A 121 18.91 4.46 7.78
CA LYS A 121 19.80 4.04 8.86
C LYS A 121 19.76 5.04 10.00
#